data_AF-A0A3M1EP73-F1
#
_entry.id   AF-A0A3M1EP73-F1
#
_cell.length_a   1.000
_cell.length_b   1.000
_cell.length_c   1.000
_cell.angle_alpha   90.00
_cell.angle_beta   90.00
_cell.angle_gamma   90.00
#
_symmetry.space_group_name_H-M   'P 1'
#
loop_
_entity.id
_entity.type
_entity.pdbx_description
1 polymer ?
#
loop_
_entity_poly.entity_id
_entity_poly.type
_entity_poly.pdbx_seq_one_letter_code
_entity_poly.pdbx_strand_id
1 'polypeptide(L)' 'MGAYSLDKLIRKWGRGELTVEQTIGQILLHVQALQSSVASLERRLHLSTGSGQTRQQPEDRDDETDDEVSAE' A
#
# COMPACT_ATOMS: atom_id res chain seq x y z
N MET A 1 7.99 -25.32 0.43
CA MET A 1 7.83 -25.68 -0.99
C MET A 1 7.31 -24.44 -1.72
N GLY A 2 7.92 -24.02 -2.82
CA GLY A 2 7.41 -22.88 -3.59
C GLY A 2 6.06 -23.22 -4.23
N ALA A 3 5.12 -22.27 -4.22
CA ALA A 3 3.85 -22.44 -4.90
C ALA A 3 4.08 -22.68 -6.40
N TYR A 4 3.33 -23.60 -7.00
CA TYR A 4 3.26 -23.67 -8.46
C TYR A 4 2.67 -22.36 -8.99
N SER A 5 3.01 -21.95 -10.22
CA SER A 5 2.22 -20.91 -10.89
C SER A 5 0.80 -21.45 -11.18
N LEU A 6 -0.20 -20.56 -11.23
CA LEU A 6 -1.60 -20.96 -11.42
C LEU A 6 -1.79 -21.80 -12.70
N ASP A 7 -1.12 -21.46 -13.80
CA ASP A 7 -1.10 -22.26 -15.03
C ASP A 7 -0.53 -23.67 -14.83
N LYS A 8 0.51 -23.80 -14.00
CA LYS A 8 1.14 -25.09 -13.69
C LYS A 8 0.25 -25.91 -12.75
N LEU A 9 -0.47 -25.25 -11.83
CA LEU A 9 -1.49 -25.88 -11.00
C LEU A 9 -2.64 -26.44 -11.86
N ILE A 10 -3.22 -25.62 -12.73
CA ILE A 10 -4.33 -26.01 -13.63
C ILE A 10 -3.92 -27.17 -14.54
N ARG A 11 -2.74 -27.07 -15.19
CA ARG A 11 -2.23 -28.15 -16.07
C ARG A 11 -1.98 -29.46 -15.32
N LYS A 12 -1.48 -29.41 -14.08
CA LYS A 12 -1.28 -30.61 -13.27
C LYS A 12 -2.60 -31.23 -12.79
N TRP A 13 -3.53 -30.39 -12.33
CA TRP A 13 -4.87 -30.81 -11.91
C TRP A 13 -5.63 -31.50 -13.04
N GLY A 14 -5.65 -30.89 -14.23
CA GLY A 14 -6.30 -31.47 -15.42
C GLY A 14 -5.67 -32.79 -15.93
N ARG A 15 -4.47 -33.15 -15.44
CA ARG A 15 -3.80 -34.44 -15.73
C ARG A 15 -3.91 -35.45 -14.58
N GLY A 16 -4.61 -35.12 -13.49
CA GLY A 16 -4.69 -35.97 -12.29
C GLY A 16 -3.37 -36.08 -11.51
N GLU A 17 -2.39 -35.20 -11.75
CA GLU A 17 -1.07 -35.23 -11.10
C GLU A 17 -1.06 -34.61 -9.69
N LEU A 18 -2.23 -34.20 -9.19
CA LEU A 18 -2.41 -33.58 -7.88
C LEU A 18 -3.67 -34.12 -7.22
N THR A 19 -3.62 -34.32 -5.91
CA THR A 19 -4.82 -34.63 -5.13
C THR A 19 -5.69 -33.40 -4.92
N VAL A 20 -6.93 -33.60 -4.45
CA VAL A 20 -7.87 -32.52 -4.10
C VAL A 20 -7.24 -31.60 -3.05
N GLU A 21 -6.65 -32.19 -2.00
CA GLU A 21 -6.01 -31.50 -0.87
C GLU A 21 -4.78 -30.71 -1.31
N GLN A 22 -3.96 -31.28 -2.20
CA GLN A 22 -2.81 -30.58 -2.78
C GLN A 22 -3.27 -29.36 -3.59
N THR A 23 -4.36 -29.51 -4.35
CA THR A 23 -4.90 -28.41 -5.18
C THR A 23 -5.51 -27.30 -4.33
N ILE A 24 -6.28 -27.66 -3.30
CA ILE A 24 -6.79 -26.72 -2.29
C ILE A 24 -5.64 -25.98 -1.60
N GLY A 25 -4.59 -26.70 -1.16
CA GLY A 25 -3.42 -26.10 -0.53
C GLY A 25 -2.69 -25.10 -1.42
N GLN A 26 -2.56 -25.37 -2.72
CA GLN A 26 -1.96 -24.44 -3.68
C GLN A 26 -2.86 -23.22 -3.94
N ILE A 27 -4.19 -23.40 -4.01
CA ILE A 27 -5.15 -22.28 -4.12
C ILE A 27 -5.06 -21.36 -2.89
N LEU A 28 -5.00 -21.92 -1.68
CA LEU A 28 -4.87 -21.14 -0.44
C LEU A 28 -3.57 -20.32 -0.41
N LEU A 29 -2.44 -20.89 -0.87
CA LEU A 29 -1.18 -20.17 -1.00
C LEU A 29 -1.27 -19.02 -2.03
N HIS A 30 -1.98 -19.22 -3.15
CA HIS A 30 -2.23 -18.15 -4.12
C HIS A 30 -3.10 -17.02 -3.52
N VAL A 31 -4.16 -17.35 -2.79
CA VAL A 31 -5.02 -16.36 -2.13
C VAL A 31 -4.24 -15.55 -1.10
N GLN A 32 -3.40 -16.19 -0.29
CA GLN A 32 -2.53 -15.51 0.68
C GLN A 32 -1.52 -14.55 0.00
N ALA A 33 -0.92 -14.96 -1.12
CA ALA A 33 -0.01 -14.12 -1.89
C ALA A 33 -0.72 -12.91 -2.53
N LEU A 34 -1.95 -13.11 -3.03
CA LEU A 34 -2.78 -12.03 -3.56
C LEU A 34 -3.19 -11.04 -2.47
N GLN A 35 -3.67 -11.52 -1.32
CA GLN A 35 -4.02 -10.68 -0.17
C GLN A 35 -2.82 -9.82 0.28
N SER A 36 -1.63 -10.41 0.36
CA SER A 36 -0.39 -9.70 0.71
C SER A 36 -0.02 -8.63 -0.32
N SER A 37 -0.24 -8.92 -1.61
CA SER A 37 0.02 -7.99 -2.71
C SER A 37 -0.96 -6.82 -2.74
N VAL A 38 -2.25 -7.09 -2.52
CA VAL A 38 -3.31 -6.07 -2.41
C VAL A 38 -3.05 -5.15 -1.22
N ALA A 39 -2.80 -5.69 -0.02
CA ALA A 39 -2.50 -4.89 1.18
C ALA A 39 -1.23 -4.03 1.01
N SER A 40 -0.25 -4.48 0.23
CA SER A 40 0.93 -3.69 -0.14
C SER A 40 0.59 -2.55 -1.11
N LEU A 41 -0.25 -2.81 -2.12
CA LEU A 41 -0.73 -1.78 -3.05
C LEU A 41 -1.60 -0.73 -2.37
N GLU A 42 -2.53 -1.14 -1.51
CA GLU A 42 -3.37 -0.25 -0.69
C GLU A 42 -2.52 0.66 0.21
N ARG A 43 -1.52 0.09 0.90
CA ARG A 43 -0.60 0.86 1.74
C ARG A 43 0.21 1.86 0.92
N ARG A 44 0.71 1.48 -0.25
CA ARG A 44 1.44 2.38 -1.16
C ARG A 44 0.54 3.51 -1.68
N LEU A 45 -0.70 3.19 -2.03
CA LEU A 45 -1.69 4.17 -2.48
C LEU A 45 -1.98 5.16 -1.35
N HIS A 46 -2.29 4.68 -0.14
CA HIS A 46 -2.53 5.52 1.03
C HIS A 46 -1.35 6.47 1.34
N LEU A 47 -0.11 5.99 1.29
CA LEU A 47 1.08 6.83 1.44
C LEU A 47 1.19 7.89 0.33
N SER A 48 0.92 7.54 -0.92
CA SER A 48 0.95 8.48 -2.04
C SER A 48 -0.16 9.55 -1.96
N THR A 49 -1.35 9.20 -1.46
CA THR A 49 -2.47 10.13 -1.29
C THR A 49 -2.27 11.03 -0.06
N GLY A 50 -1.74 10.51 1.04
CA GLY A 50 -1.39 11.30 2.24
C GLY A 50 -0.26 12.31 2.00
N SER A 51 0.57 12.10 0.99
CA SER A 51 1.68 13.01 0.62
C SER A 51 1.20 14.33 -0.01
N GLY A 52 -0.09 14.49 -0.30
CA GLY A 52 -0.65 15.72 -0.88
C GLY A 52 -0.99 16.83 0.13
N GLN A 53 -0.79 16.60 1.43
CA GLN A 53 -1.34 17.48 2.49
C GLN A 53 -0.27 18.25 3.29
N THR A 54 0.84 18.63 2.64
CA THR A 54 1.85 19.54 3.20
C THR A 54 1.92 20.85 2.41
N ARG A 55 0.92 21.71 2.60
CA ARG A 55 0.98 23.14 2.22
C ARG A 55 0.26 24.01 3.24
N GLN A 56 0.69 23.92 4.50
CA GLN A 56 0.65 25.06 5.40
C GLN A 56 2.03 25.72 5.31
N GLN A 57 2.09 26.89 4.70
CA GLN A 57 3.28 27.73 4.66
C GLN A 57 3.62 28.17 6.09
N PRO A 58 4.86 27.99 6.57
CA PRO A 58 5.47 28.96 7.47
C PRO A 58 5.90 30.20 6.66
N GLU A 59 6.36 31.23 7.37
CA GLU A 59 6.90 32.50 6.85
C GLU A 59 5.79 33.49 6.41
N ASP A 60 5.77 34.75 6.86
CA ASP A 60 6.83 35.55 7.49
C ASP A 60 6.47 36.23 8.82
N ARG A 61 7.51 36.70 9.51
CA ARG A 61 7.45 37.70 10.58
C ARG A 61 7.70 39.08 9.98
N ASP A 62 6.80 40.01 10.27
CA ASP A 62 7.12 41.41 10.54
C ASP A 62 6.56 41.62 11.97
N ASP A 63 7.30 41.81 13.06
CA ASP A 63 8.49 42.63 13.30
C ASP A 63 8.35 44.09 12.84
N GLU A 64 7.34 44.75 13.40
CA GLU A 64 7.29 46.21 13.51
C GLU A 64 7.20 46.57 15.00
N THR A 65 8.36 46.64 15.65
CA THR A 65 8.54 47.32 16.94
C THR A 65 8.70 48.82 16.71
N ASP A 66 8.13 49.59 17.65
CA ASP A 66 8.27 51.05 17.81
C ASP A 66 7.82 51.93 16.63
N ASP A 67 6.76 52.71 16.89
CA ASP A 67 7.04 54.12 17.17
C ASP A 67 6.24 54.60 18.40
N GLU A 68 6.86 55.48 19.16
CA GLU A 68 6.38 56.01 20.44
C GLU A 68 5.62 57.36 20.20
N VAL A 69 5.29 58.05 21.29
CA VAL A 69 5.00 59.50 21.38
C VAL A 69 3.82 60.17 20.62
N SER A 70 2.85 60.63 21.44
CA SER A 70 2.07 61.89 21.28
C SER A 70 1.08 61.99 20.10
N ALA A 71 0.02 62.80 20.12
CA ALA A 71 -0.47 63.82 21.05
C ALA A 71 -2.03 63.70 21.18
N GLU A 72 -2.77 64.52 21.94
CA GLU A 72 -2.44 65.75 22.69
C GLU A 72 -3.19 65.79 24.04
#